data_AF-A0ABD0XPL9-F1
#
_entry.id   AF-A0ABD0XPL9-F1
#
_cell.length_a   1.000
_cell.length_b   1.000
_cell.length_c   1.000
_cell.angle_alpha   90.00
_cell.angle_beta   90.00
_cell.angle_gamma   90.00
#
_symmetry.space_group_name_H-M   'P 1'
#
loop_
_entity.id
_entity.type
_entity.pdbx_description
1 polymer ?
#
loop_
_entity_poly.entity_id
_entity_poly.type
_entity_poly.pdbx_seq_one_letter_code
_entity_poly.pdbx_strand_id
1 'polypeptide(L)'
;MNYQQHLANSAAIRSEIQRFESVHPNIYSIYELLERVEEPILQNQIREHVIAIEAFVSWPPLDMASEARLQLGTSHNLLPKEPCLKWAPHE
;
A
#
# COMPACT_ATOMS: atom_id res chain seq x y z
N MET A 1 -24.90 -14.85 13.40
CA MET A 1 -23.59 -14.40 12.91
C MET A 1 -22.50 -15.19 13.62
N ASN A 2 -21.52 -15.73 12.89
CA ASN A 2 -20.54 -16.68 13.42
C ASN A 2 -19.34 -15.94 14.02
N TYR A 3 -19.24 -15.91 15.36
CA TYR A 3 -18.20 -15.20 16.10
C TYR A 3 -16.78 -15.69 15.74
N GLN A 4 -16.61 -16.98 15.43
CA GLN A 4 -15.32 -17.54 15.02
C GLN A 4 -14.85 -16.99 13.68
N GLN A 5 -15.78 -16.75 12.74
CA GLN A 5 -15.46 -16.09 11.46
C GLN A 5 -14.91 -14.67 11.68
N HIS A 6 -15.52 -13.89 12.57
CA HIS A 6 -15.04 -12.53 12.87
C HIS A 6 -13.63 -12.53 13.47
N LEU A 7 -13.32 -13.50 14.33
CA LEU A 7 -11.97 -13.64 14.90
C LEU A 7 -10.95 -14.03 13.83
N ALA A 8 -11.27 -15.00 12.97
CA ALA A 8 -10.40 -15.42 11.87
C ALA A 8 -10.12 -14.27 10.89
N ASN A 9 -11.15 -13.51 10.53
CA ASN A 9 -11.01 -12.33 9.67
C ASN A 9 -10.12 -11.29 10.36
N SER A 10 -10.33 -11.02 11.65
CA SER A 10 -9.51 -10.06 12.42
C SER A 10 -8.03 -10.46 12.48
N ALA A 11 -7.73 -11.76 12.55
CA ALA A 11 -6.37 -12.27 12.55
C ALA A 11 -5.71 -12.16 11.17
N ALA A 12 -6.44 -12.49 10.10
CA ALA A 12 -5.96 -12.36 8.73
C ALA A 12 -5.57 -10.91 8.38
N ILE A 13 -6.41 -9.94 8.78
CA ILE A 13 -6.13 -8.51 8.54
C ILE A 13 -4.91 -8.04 9.31
N ARG A 14 -4.77 -8.44 10.58
CA ARG A 14 -3.59 -8.10 11.38
C ARG A 14 -2.32 -8.67 10.75
N SER A 15 -2.38 -9.89 10.24
CA SER A 15 -1.25 -10.51 9.52
C SER A 15 -0.91 -9.74 8.24
N GLU A 16 -1.91 -9.27 7.52
CA GLU A 16 -1.71 -8.54 6.27
C GLU A 16 -1.13 -7.14 6.53
N ILE A 17 -1.59 -6.45 7.58
CA ILE A 17 -1.01 -5.19 8.06
C ILE A 17 0.47 -5.39 8.41
N GLN A 18 0.79 -6.43 9.19
CA GLN A 18 2.19 -6.73 9.54
C GLN A 18 3.04 -7.03 8.31
N ARG A 19 2.48 -7.72 7.31
CA ARG A 19 3.19 -8.01 6.05
C ARG A 19 3.51 -6.72 5.29
N PHE A 20 2.57 -5.77 5.22
CA PHE A 20 2.82 -4.45 4.64
C PHE A 20 3.83 -3.63 5.46
N GLU A 21 3.68 -3.57 6.78
CA GLU A 21 4.59 -2.81 7.63
C GLU A 21 6.04 -3.34 7.56
N SER A 22 6.20 -4.66 7.44
CA SER A 22 7.52 -5.31 7.37
C SER A 22 8.33 -5.00 6.12
N VAL A 23 7.73 -4.44 5.06
CA VAL A 23 8.45 -4.12 3.81
C VAL A 23 9.16 -2.77 3.88
N HIS A 24 8.72 -1.85 4.75
CA HIS A 24 9.29 -0.50 4.85
C HIS A 24 10.79 -0.45 5.15
N PRO A 25 11.35 -1.26 6.06
CA PRO A 25 12.79 -1.30 6.28
C PRO A 25 13.59 -1.56 5.00
N ASN A 26 13.10 -2.45 4.13
CA ASN A 26 13.77 -2.74 2.86
C ASN A 26 13.66 -1.59 1.86
N ILE A 27 12.51 -0.91 1.79
CA ILE A 27 12.33 0.28 0.94
C ILE A 27 13.33 1.37 1.35
N TYR A 28 13.47 1.64 2.65
CA TYR A 28 14.45 2.60 3.15
C TYR A 28 15.89 2.18 2.84
N SER A 29 16.24 0.90 3.01
CA SER A 29 17.56 0.41 2.61
C SER A 29 17.84 0.57 1.11
N ILE A 30 16.83 0.48 0.24
CA ILE A 30 17.02 0.74 -1.20
C ILE A 30 17.34 2.22 -1.45
N TYR A 31 16.70 3.16 -0.74
CA TYR A 31 17.06 4.58 -0.84
C TYR A 31 18.52 4.83 -0.42
N GLU A 32 18.99 4.20 0.66
CA GLU A 32 20.40 4.29 1.09
C GLU A 32 21.38 3.68 0.06
N LEU A 33 20.99 2.59 -0.60
CA LEU A 33 21.79 1.97 -1.66
C LEU A 33 21.80 2.85 -2.92
N LEU A 34 20.67 3.50 -3.25
CA LEU A 34 20.56 4.39 -4.39
C LEU A 34 21.48 5.60 -4.28
N GLU A 35 21.68 6.13 -3.08
CA GLU A 35 22.62 7.23 -2.84
C GLU A 35 24.07 6.88 -3.23
N ARG A 36 24.40 5.58 -3.31
CA ARG A 36 25.72 5.09 -3.72
C ARG A 36 25.88 4.89 -5.23
N VAL A 37 24.81 5.07 -6.02
CA VAL A 37 24.86 4.94 -7.48
C VAL A 37 25.42 6.23 -8.08
N GLU A 38 26.57 6.12 -8.75
CA GLU A 38 27.27 7.28 -9.35
C GLU A 38 26.59 7.81 -10.62
N GLU A 39 25.89 6.95 -11.35
CA GLU A 39 25.22 7.32 -12.60
C GLU A 39 23.85 7.98 -12.31
N PRO A 40 23.69 9.29 -12.58
CA PRO A 40 22.51 10.03 -12.16
C PRO A 40 21.24 9.63 -12.92
N ILE A 41 21.37 9.22 -14.19
CA ILE A 41 20.22 8.78 -15.01
C ILE A 41 19.67 7.46 -14.46
N LEU A 42 20.54 6.48 -14.23
CA LEU A 42 20.18 5.20 -13.65
C LEU A 42 19.61 5.36 -12.23
N GLN A 43 20.25 6.19 -11.40
CA GLN A 43 19.75 6.50 -10.06
C GLN A 43 18.32 7.06 -10.10
N ASN A 44 18.04 8.00 -11.02
CA ASN A 44 16.71 8.58 -11.15
C ASN A 44 15.67 7.56 -11.62
N GLN A 45 16.01 6.74 -12.62
CA GLN A 45 15.12 5.66 -13.08
C GLN A 45 14.77 4.70 -11.94
N ILE A 46 15.75 4.23 -11.18
CA ILE A 46 15.48 3.30 -10.07
C ILE A 46 14.66 4.01 -8.98
N ARG A 47 14.95 5.28 -8.67
CA ARG A 47 14.16 6.07 -7.71
C ARG A 47 12.69 6.15 -8.10
N GLU A 48 12.39 6.44 -9.36
CA GLU A 48 11.00 6.50 -9.86
C GLU A 48 10.28 5.16 -9.67
N HIS A 49 10.95 4.05 -9.92
CA HIS A 49 10.38 2.71 -9.68
C HIS A 49 10.13 2.44 -8.19
N VAL A 50 11.06 2.83 -7.31
CA VAL A 50 10.90 2.66 -5.85
C VAL A 50 9.74 3.49 -5.32
N ILE A 51 9.58 4.74 -5.78
CA ILE A 51 8.44 5.60 -5.43
C ILE A 51 7.12 4.95 -5.85
N ALA A 52 7.05 4.37 -7.06
CA ALA A 52 5.85 3.66 -7.52
C ALA A 52 5.52 2.45 -6.65
N ILE A 53 6.54 1.69 -6.21
CA ILE A 53 6.37 0.55 -5.30
C ILE A 53 5.92 1.02 -3.90
N GLU A 54 6.54 2.06 -3.35
CA GLU A 54 6.21 2.64 -2.05
C GLU A 54 4.77 3.18 -2.04
N ALA A 55 4.32 3.81 -3.13
CA ALA A 55 2.95 4.26 -3.30
C ALA A 55 1.95 3.10 -3.30
N PHE A 56 2.28 1.98 -3.95
CA PHE A 56 1.44 0.78 -3.96
C PHE A 56 1.30 0.15 -2.57
N VAL A 57 2.38 0.13 -1.79
CA VAL A 57 2.36 -0.37 -0.40
C VAL A 57 1.59 0.57 0.52
N SER A 58 1.81 1.87 0.38
CA SER A 58 1.21 2.91 1.24
C SER A 58 -0.27 3.11 0.95
N TRP A 59 -0.70 2.89 -0.29
CA TRP A 59 -2.08 2.97 -0.72
C TRP A 59 -2.39 1.90 -1.76
N PRO A 60 -2.79 0.68 -1.32
CA PRO A 60 -3.19 -0.37 -2.25
C PRO A 60 -4.38 0.11 -3.12
N PRO A 61 -4.47 -0.32 -4.39
CA PRO A 61 -5.59 0.03 -5.27
C PRO A 61 -6.94 -0.24 -4.60
N LEU A 62 -7.93 0.60 -4.86
CA LEU A 62 -9.27 0.46 -4.27
C LEU A 62 -9.86 -0.94 -4.49
N ASP A 63 -9.54 -1.62 -5.59
CA ASP A 63 -10.01 -2.98 -5.86
C ASP A 63 -9.42 -4.00 -4.87
N MET A 64 -8.12 -3.91 -4.56
CA MET A 64 -7.44 -4.75 -3.56
C MET A 64 -7.91 -4.40 -2.13
N ALA A 65 -8.10 -3.11 -1.85
CA ALA A 65 -8.68 -2.65 -0.59
C ALA A 65 -10.16 -3.07 -0.46
N SER A 66 -10.88 -3.20 -1.56
CA SER A 66 -12.27 -3.65 -1.60
C SER A 66 -12.40 -5.14 -1.33
N GLU A 67 -11.50 -5.99 -1.84
CA GLU A 67 -11.48 -7.42 -1.53
C GLU A 67 -11.14 -7.69 -0.06
N ALA A 68 -10.19 -6.95 0.50
CA ALA A 68 -9.92 -6.97 1.94
C ALA A 68 -11.14 -6.49 2.76
N ARG A 69 -11.92 -5.52 2.25
CA ARG A 69 -13.15 -5.00 2.87
C ARG A 69 -14.38 -5.90 2.71
N LEU A 70 -14.50 -6.64 1.60
CA LEU A 70 -15.57 -7.61 1.33
C LEU A 70 -15.46 -8.80 2.28
N GLN A 71 -14.23 -9.21 2.63
CA GLN A 71 -13.97 -10.22 3.66
C GLN A 71 -14.26 -9.70 5.08
N LEU A 72 -14.27 -8.39 5.28
CA LEU A 72 -14.47 -7.72 6.57
C LEU A 72 -15.94 -7.42 6.92
N GLY A 73 -16.88 -7.61 5.99
CA GLY A 73 -18.31 -7.36 6.25
C GLY A 73 -18.64 -5.92 6.67
N THR A 74 -17.76 -4.95 6.37
CA THR A 74 -18.02 -3.54 6.66
C THR A 74 -18.99 -2.96 5.65
N SER A 75 -20.19 -2.63 6.13
CA SER A 75 -21.29 -2.01 5.40
C SER A 75 -20.83 -0.82 4.55
N HIS A 76 -21.33 -0.78 3.31
CA HIS A 76 -20.99 0.07 2.17
C HIS A 76 -21.10 1.61 2.38
N ASN A 77 -21.31 2.10 3.61
CA ASN A 77 -21.73 3.48 3.89
C ASN A 77 -20.71 4.37 4.61
N LEU A 78 -19.48 3.90 4.84
CA LEU A 78 -18.42 4.72 5.46
C LEU A 78 -17.15 4.72 4.59
N LEU A 79 -17.26 5.34 3.42
CA LEU A 79 -16.10 5.94 2.76
C LEU A 79 -16.42 7.41 2.52
N PRO A 80 -15.53 8.34 2.90
CA PRO A 80 -15.51 9.64 2.25
C PRO A 80 -15.35 9.37 0.76
N LYS A 81 -16.34 9.77 -0.03
CA LYS A 81 -16.13 9.96 -1.46
C LYS A 81 -14.98 10.98 -1.55
N GLU A 82 -13.95 10.67 -2.34
CA GLU A 82 -12.77 11.50 -2.63
C GLU A 82 -11.53 11.28 -1.74
N PRO A 83 -10.53 10.58 -2.30
CA PRO A 83 -9.23 11.24 -2.44
C PRO A 83 -8.56 11.09 -3.82
N CYS A 84 -9.11 10.31 -4.76
CA CYS A 84 -8.45 10.02 -6.04
C CYS A 84 -8.39 11.19 -7.05
N LEU A 85 -9.09 12.31 -6.82
CA LEU A 85 -9.12 13.44 -7.76
C LEU A 85 -8.03 14.49 -7.54
N LYS A 86 -7.25 14.43 -6.45
CA LYS A 86 -6.23 15.47 -6.16
C LYS A 86 -4.87 15.25 -6.82
N TRP A 87 -4.65 14.11 -7.46
CA TRP A 87 -3.36 13.75 -8.08
C TRP A 87 -3.49 13.34 -9.55
N ALA A 88 -4.62 13.66 -10.20
CA ALA A 88 -4.65 13.65 -11.66
C ALA A 88 -3.74 14.79 -12.16
N PRO A 89 -2.78 14.54 -13.05
CA PRO A 89 -1.99 15.61 -13.64
C PRO A 89 -2.94 16.53 -14.39
N HIS A 90 -2.98 17.80 -13.98
CA HIS A 90 -3.62 18.85 -14.77
C HIS A 90 -2.68 19.17 -15.94
N GLU A 91 -3.16 18.96 -17.16
CA GLU A 91 -2.62 19.63 -18.37
C GLU A 91 -2.74 21.16 -18.24
#